data_AF-A0A3D5RV80-F1
#
_entry.id   AF-A0A3D5RV80-F1
#
_cell.length_a   1.000
_cell.length_b   1.000
_cell.length_c   1.000
_cell.angle_alpha   90.00
_cell.angle_beta   90.00
_cell.angle_gamma   90.00
#
_symmetry.space_group_name_H-M   'P 1'
#
loop_
_entity.id
_entity.type
_entity.pdbx_description
1 polymer ?
#
loop_
_entity_poly.entity_id
_entity_poly.type
_entity_poly.pdbx_seq_one_letter_code
_entity_poly.pdbx_strand_id
1 'polypeptide(L)'
;METILTLHPEGKQGVNIARSKYDTIREFILKTLKEAGELSFADLDDLAVDSLSETFDGKVTWYIVTVKLDLEARGEIERVKGKKTQHLRLKV
;
A
#
# COMPACT_ATOMS: atom_id res chain seq x y z
N MET A 1 -18.79 5.36 11.75
CA MET A 1 -17.58 5.51 10.92
C MET A 1 -17.41 4.22 10.14
N GLU A 2 -17.35 4.30 8.82
CA GLU A 2 -17.21 3.11 7.99
C GLU A 2 -15.77 2.57 8.11
N THR A 3 -15.64 1.25 8.25
CA THR A 3 -14.35 0.58 8.34
C THR A 3 -14.26 -0.52 7.29
N ILE A 4 -13.04 -0.89 6.95
CA ILE A 4 -12.72 -2.00 6.08
C ILE A 4 -11.82 -2.97 6.82
N LEU A 5 -12.16 -4.27 6.75
CA LEU A 5 -11.28 -5.34 7.17
C LEU A 5 -10.31 -5.64 6.03
N THR A 6 -9.01 -5.44 6.30
CA THR A 6 -7.97 -5.77 5.33
C THR A 6 -7.76 -7.27 5.20
N LEU A 7 -7.15 -7.67 4.08
CA LEU A 7 -6.70 -9.03 3.81
C LEU A 7 -5.18 -9.09 3.89
N HIS A 8 -4.65 -10.28 4.20
CA HIS A 8 -3.22 -10.55 4.13
C HIS A 8 -2.97 -11.62 3.06
N PRO A 9 -1.95 -11.48 2.18
CA PRO A 9 -1.74 -12.40 1.06
C PRO A 9 -1.41 -13.82 1.52
N GLU A 10 -0.85 -13.97 2.72
CA GLU A 10 -0.58 -15.26 3.38
C GLU A 10 -1.77 -15.83 4.19
N GLY A 11 -2.98 -15.26 4.07
CA GLY A 11 -4.16 -15.72 4.81
C GLY A 11 -4.17 -15.40 6.31
N LYS A 12 -3.24 -14.54 6.77
CA LYS A 12 -3.24 -14.02 8.15
C LYS A 12 -4.44 -13.09 8.37
N GLN A 13 -4.85 -12.96 9.63
CA GLN A 13 -5.91 -12.03 10.00
C GLN A 13 -5.47 -10.59 9.70
N GLY A 14 -6.30 -9.86 8.94
CA GLY A 14 -6.10 -8.44 8.70
C GLY A 14 -6.56 -7.58 9.87
N VAL A 15 -6.60 -6.28 9.64
CA VAL A 15 -6.97 -5.27 10.63
C VAL A 15 -8.12 -4.42 10.12
N ASN A 16 -8.96 -3.94 11.03
CA ASN A 16 -9.99 -2.98 10.69
C ASN A 16 -9.39 -1.57 10.63
N ILE A 17 -9.55 -0.91 9.49
CA ILE A 17 -9.09 0.46 9.26
C ILE A 17 -10.28 1.33 8.91
N ALA A 18 -10.29 2.59 9.38
CA ALA A 18 -11.26 3.59 8.92
C ALA A 18 -11.17 3.75 7.40
N ARG A 19 -12.30 3.61 6.70
CA ARG A 19 -12.33 3.59 5.24
C ARG A 19 -11.61 4.80 4.63
N SER A 20 -11.82 5.99 5.18
CA SER A 20 -11.13 7.21 4.71
C SER A 20 -9.60 7.08 4.71
N LYS A 21 -9.01 6.55 5.79
CA LYS A 21 -7.56 6.35 5.90
C LYS A 21 -7.06 5.28 4.93
N TYR A 22 -7.84 4.21 4.76
CA TYR A 22 -7.53 3.17 3.79
C TYR A 22 -7.52 3.73 2.36
N ASP A 23 -8.58 4.48 1.99
CA ASP A 23 -8.75 5.02 0.64
C ASP A 23 -7.63 6.00 0.30
N THR A 24 -7.26 6.91 1.21
CA THR A 24 -6.11 7.84 1.00
C THR A 24 -4.82 7.09 0.67
N ILE A 25 -4.53 6.02 1.41
CA ILE A 25 -3.29 5.26 1.25
C ILE A 25 -3.36 4.38 -0.01
N ARG A 26 -4.51 3.76 -0.29
CA ARG A 26 -4.74 2.98 -1.51
C ARG A 26 -4.59 3.86 -2.75
N GLU A 27 -5.22 5.02 -2.77
CA GLU A 27 -5.12 5.97 -3.88
C GLU A 27 -3.68 6.42 -4.11
N PHE A 28 -2.95 6.75 -3.03
CA PHE A 28 -1.53 7.08 -3.10
C PHE A 28 -0.71 5.95 -3.74
N ILE A 29 -0.83 4.71 -3.25
CA ILE A 29 -0.08 3.57 -3.78
C ILE A 29 -0.38 3.33 -5.25
N LEU A 30 -1.67 3.27 -5.62
CA LEU A 30 -2.08 2.98 -6.99
C LEU A 30 -1.65 4.08 -7.96
N LYS A 31 -1.76 5.35 -7.56
CA LYS A 31 -1.30 6.49 -8.36
C LYS A 31 0.22 6.44 -8.56
N THR A 32 0.99 6.28 -7.48
CA THR A 32 2.45 6.24 -7.54
C THR A 32 2.94 5.09 -8.41
N LEU A 33 2.36 3.89 -8.29
CA LEU A 33 2.71 2.75 -9.14
C LEU A 33 2.27 2.93 -10.59
N LYS A 34 1.15 3.63 -10.85
CA LYS A 34 0.72 3.96 -12.21
C LYS A 34 1.70 4.90 -12.91
N GLU A 35 2.22 5.89 -12.17
CA GLU A 35 3.15 6.90 -12.69
C GLU A 35 4.57 6.33 -12.87
N ALA A 36 5.04 5.52 -11.92
CA ALA A 36 6.38 4.90 -11.98
C ALA A 36 6.44 3.64 -12.86
N GLY A 37 5.32 2.93 -13.03
CA GLY A 37 5.24 1.62 -13.69
C GLY A 37 5.72 0.47 -12.80
N GLU A 38 6.95 0.56 -12.29
CA GLU A 38 7.55 -0.35 -11.32
C GLU A 38 8.32 0.49 -10.27
N LEU A 39 8.13 0.20 -8.99
CA LEU A 39 8.79 0.94 -7.91
C LEU A 39 9.21 0.01 -6.78
N SER A 40 10.34 0.29 -6.13
CA SER A 40 10.72 -0.46 -4.93
C SER A 40 9.81 -0.10 -3.75
N PHE A 41 9.61 -1.04 -2.82
CA PHE A 41 8.85 -0.77 -1.60
C PHE A 41 9.49 0.33 -0.75
N ALA A 42 10.84 0.40 -0.73
CA ALA A 42 11.55 1.44 0.01
C ALA A 42 11.23 2.82 -0.58
N ASP A 43 11.34 2.99 -1.90
CA ASP A 43 11.04 4.26 -2.56
C ASP A 43 9.55 4.64 -2.40
N LEU A 44 8.64 3.65 -2.44
CA LEU A 44 7.22 3.88 -2.20
C LEU A 44 6.94 4.37 -0.77
N ASP A 45 7.60 3.78 0.23
CA ASP A 45 7.46 4.17 1.63
C ASP A 45 8.04 5.57 1.88
N ASP A 46 9.23 5.86 1.33
CA ASP A 46 9.87 7.16 1.43
C ASP A 46 9.01 8.27 0.80
N LEU A 47 8.47 8.04 -0.40
CA LEU A 47 7.55 8.98 -1.07
C LEU A 47 6.27 9.19 -0.26
N ALA A 48 5.74 8.13 0.37
CA ALA A 48 4.54 8.24 1.20
C ALA A 48 4.80 9.06 2.45
N VAL A 49 5.93 8.81 3.13
CA VAL A 49 6.34 9.58 4.31
C VAL A 49 6.52 11.05 3.94
N ASP A 50 7.20 11.37 2.85
CA ASP A 50 7.39 12.75 2.39
C ASP A 50 6.06 13.43 2.05
N SER A 51 5.16 12.73 1.34
CA SER A 51 3.91 13.32 0.84
C SER A 51 2.79 13.43 1.88
N LEU A 52 2.74 12.52 2.85
CA LEU A 52 1.56 12.32 3.71
C LEU A 52 1.81 12.63 5.19
N SER A 53 3.06 12.67 5.68
CA SER A 53 3.31 12.76 7.13
C SER A 53 2.76 14.01 7.80
N GLU A 54 2.63 15.13 7.07
CA GLU A 54 2.09 16.38 7.63
C GLU A 54 0.56 16.41 7.71
N THR A 55 -0.13 15.65 6.86
CA THR A 55 -1.59 15.74 6.68
C THR A 55 -2.33 14.48 7.13
N PHE A 56 -1.63 13.36 7.24
CA PHE A 56 -2.22 12.07 7.55
C PHE A 56 -2.23 11.80 9.04
N ASP A 57 -3.40 11.54 9.59
CA ASP A 57 -3.56 11.14 11.00
C ASP A 57 -3.19 9.66 11.20
N GLY A 58 -1.91 9.40 11.50
CA GLY A 58 -1.40 8.09 11.86
C GLY A 58 0.03 7.84 11.35
N LYS A 59 0.60 6.68 11.71
CA LYS A 59 1.95 6.31 11.26
C LYS A 59 1.91 5.84 9.80
N VAL A 60 2.25 6.72 8.86
CA VAL A 60 2.17 6.48 7.41
C VAL A 60 2.76 5.12 7.00
N THR A 61 3.99 4.81 7.41
CA THR A 61 4.64 3.52 7.10
C THR A 61 3.80 2.30 7.52
N TRP A 62 3.11 2.34 8.67
CA TRP A 62 2.27 1.21 9.11
C TRP A 62 1.06 1.04 8.19
N TYR A 63 0.43 2.14 7.78
CA TYR A 63 -0.69 2.11 6.85
C TYR A 63 -0.24 1.67 5.47
N ILE A 64 0.89 2.16 4.97
CA ILE A 64 1.48 1.75 3.69
C ILE A 64 1.73 0.24 3.67
N VAL A 65 2.37 -0.32 4.70
CA VAL A 65 2.60 -1.77 4.80
C VAL A 65 1.27 -2.53 4.80
N THR A 66 0.30 -2.09 5.59
CA THR A 66 -0.97 -2.79 5.75
C THR A 66 -1.82 -2.76 4.49
N VAL A 67 -1.97 -1.59 3.87
CA VAL A 67 -2.75 -1.43 2.64
C VAL A 67 -2.05 -2.09 1.47
N LYS A 68 -0.72 -2.00 1.35
CA LYS A 68 0.05 -2.77 0.35
C LYS A 68 -0.29 -4.26 0.41
N LEU A 69 -0.24 -4.86 1.59
CA LEU A 69 -0.53 -6.29 1.75
C LEU A 69 -1.96 -6.62 1.35
N ASP A 70 -2.92 -5.76 1.71
CA ASP A 70 -4.31 -5.91 1.28
C ASP A 70 -4.46 -5.82 -0.25
N LEU A 71 -3.79 -4.87 -0.90
CA LEU A 71 -3.80 -4.73 -2.37
C LEU A 71 -3.14 -5.94 -3.06
N GLU A 72 -2.07 -6.49 -2.48
CA GLU A 72 -1.46 -7.75 -2.96
C GLU A 72 -2.45 -8.91 -2.84
N ALA A 73 -3.15 -9.01 -1.70
CA ALA A 73 -4.12 -10.07 -1.44
C ALA A 73 -5.37 -9.97 -2.34
N ARG A 74 -5.80 -8.75 -2.66
CA ARG A 74 -6.90 -8.46 -3.60
C ARG A 74 -6.48 -8.57 -5.06
N GLY A 75 -5.18 -8.64 -5.34
CA GLY A 75 -4.65 -8.73 -6.69
C GLY A 75 -4.71 -7.41 -7.47
N GLU A 76 -4.66 -6.26 -6.79
CA GLU A 76 -4.55 -4.95 -7.44
C GLU A 76 -3.10 -4.60 -7.79
N ILE A 77 -2.16 -5.10 -7.00
CA ILE A 77 -0.71 -4.96 -7.20
C ILE A 77 -0.03 -6.32 -7.06
N GLU A 78 1.18 -6.44 -7.61
CA GLU A 78 1.99 -7.64 -7.46
C GLU A 78 3.47 -7.34 -7.24
N ARG A 79 4.18 -8.31 -6.66
CA ARG A 79 5.63 -8.25 -6.51
C ARG A 79 6.31 -8.70 -7.80
N VAL A 80 7.28 -7.92 -8.26
CA VAL A 80 8.10 -8.28 -9.42
C VAL A 80 9.11 -9.36 -9.04
N LYS A 81 9.04 -10.51 -9.72
CA LYS A 81 9.95 -11.64 -9.49
C LYS A 81 11.36 -11.33 -10.02
N GLY A 82 12.38 -11.85 -9.35
CA GLY A 82 13.78 -11.78 -9.81
C GLY A 82 14.56 -10.53 -9.38
N LYS A 83 13.96 -9.61 -8.62
CA LYS A 83 14.65 -8.46 -8.01
C LYS A 83 15.09 -8.79 -6.57
N LYS A 84 16.25 -8.28 -6.16
CA LYS A 84 16.75 -8.45 -4.78
C LYS A 84 15.89 -7.71 -3.75
N THR A 85 15.36 -6.55 -4.13
CA THR A 85 14.44 -5.76 -3.32
C THR A 85 13.00 -5.99 -3.77
N GLN A 86 12.05 -5.82 -2.84
CA GLN A 86 10.63 -5.94 -3.16
C GLN A 86 10.23 -4.80 -4.09
N HIS A 87 10.12 -5.07 -5.39
CA HIS A 87 9.54 -4.16 -6.36
C HIS A 87 8.06 -4.49 -6.55
N LEU A 88 7.26 -3.44 -6.70
CA LEU A 88 5.82 -3.48 -6.84
C LEU A 88 5.43 -2.87 -8.19
N ARG A 89 4.37 -3.41 -8.78
CA ARG A 89 3.71 -2.85 -9.97
C ARG A 89 2.21 -3.09 -9.90
N LEU A 90 1.45 -2.34 -10.70
CA LEU A 90 0.03 -2.61 -10.89
C LEU A 90 -0.16 -3.97 -11.56
N LYS A 91 -1.17 -4.71 -11.12
CA LYS A 91 -1.60 -5.93 -11.79
C LYS A 91 -2.65 -5.57 -12.84
N VAL A 92 -2.27 -5.69 -14.12
CA VAL A 92 -3.15 -5.50 -15.29
C VAL A 92 -3.68 -6.83 -15.81
#